data_AF-A0A0M9DZ92-F1
#
_entry.id   AF-A0A0M9DZ92-F1
#
_cell.length_a   1.000
_cell.length_b   1.000
_cell.length_c   1.000
_cell.angle_alpha   90.00
_cell.angle_beta   90.00
_cell.angle_gamma   90.00
#
_symmetry.space_group_name_H-M   'P 1'
#
loop_
_entity.id
_entity.type
_entity.pdbx_description
1 polymer ?
#
loop_
_entity_poly.entity_id
_entity_poly.type
_entity_poly.pdbx_seq_one_letter_code
_entity_poly.pdbx_strand_id
1 'polypeptide(L)'
;AAPYPGTEFYEYAKEKGYLRIDKYEEFDQNASAVVEYPTLSRNQIKAAARRATIKFYLRPKQIIRLLKEMKDISVLKAILLIIRDQYRLLSKGKRMRKDATKKMHQ
;
A
#
# COMPACT_ATOMS: atom_id res chain seq x y z
N ALA A 1 -10.80 -3.58 4.39
CA ALA A 1 -11.99 -2.72 4.29
C ALA A 1 -11.55 -1.26 4.44
N ALA A 2 -12.21 -0.32 3.76
CA ALA A 2 -12.07 1.10 4.01
C ALA A 2 -13.31 1.56 4.79
N PRO A 3 -13.17 2.41 5.83
CA PRO A 3 -14.28 2.79 6.70
C PRO A 3 -15.12 3.89 6.03
N TYR A 4 -15.95 3.57 5.05
CA TYR A 4 -16.78 4.60 4.41
C TYR A 4 -17.88 5.11 5.34
N PRO A 5 -18.16 6.43 5.35
CA PRO A 5 -19.29 6.98 6.10
C PRO A 5 -20.59 6.20 5.82
N GLY A 6 -21.33 5.86 6.89
CA GLY A 6 -22.55 5.06 6.80
C GLY A 6 -22.34 3.53 6.75
N THR A 7 -21.10 3.04 6.80
CA THR A 7 -20.81 1.61 7.00
C THR A 7 -20.60 1.27 8.47
N GLU A 8 -20.95 0.05 8.89
CA GLU A 8 -20.68 -0.43 10.26
C GLU A 8 -19.21 -0.29 10.65
N PHE A 9 -18.30 -0.49 9.70
CA PHE A 9 -16.87 -0.34 9.93
C PHE A 9 -16.45 1.12 10.22
N TYR A 10 -17.13 2.09 9.61
CA TYR A 10 -16.91 3.50 9.91
C TYR A 10 -17.38 3.86 11.31
N GLU A 11 -18.58 3.44 11.70
CA GLU A 11 -19.09 3.70 13.06
C GLU A 11 -18.19 3.07 14.13
N TYR A 12 -17.77 1.81 13.92
CA TYR A 12 -16.79 1.15 14.80
C TYR A 12 -15.46 1.92 14.90
N ALA A 13 -14.89 2.31 13.76
CA ALA A 13 -13.62 3.03 13.75
C ALA A 13 -13.73 4.43 14.37
N LYS A 14 -14.89 5.08 14.23
CA LYS A 14 -15.21 6.38 14.83
C LYS A 14 -15.35 6.26 16.36
N GLU A 15 -16.15 5.31 16.83
CA GLU A 15 -16.38 5.07 18.27
C GLU A 15 -15.05 4.76 19.00
N LYS A 16 -14.16 4.00 18.37
CA LYS A 16 -12.85 3.65 18.93
C LYS A 16 -11.77 4.72 18.72
N GLY A 17 -12.07 5.83 18.05
CA GLY A 17 -11.11 6.90 17.78
C GLY A 17 -9.97 6.50 16.83
N TYR A 18 -10.18 5.50 15.98
CA TYR A 18 -9.18 4.99 15.03
C TYR A 18 -9.12 5.80 13.73
N LEU A 19 -10.11 6.67 13.49
CA LEU A 19 -10.14 7.55 12.33
C LEU A 19 -9.13 8.70 12.51
N ARG A 20 -8.16 8.79 11.60
CA ARG A 20 -7.15 9.87 11.55
C ARG A 20 -7.30 10.70 10.29
N ILE A 21 -8.41 11.40 10.17
CA ILE A 21 -8.78 12.12 8.94
C ILE A 21 -8.91 13.60 9.25
N ASP A 22 -8.20 14.44 8.50
CA ASP A 22 -8.33 15.89 8.59
C ASP A 22 -9.29 16.41 7.52
N LYS A 23 -9.38 15.72 6.36
CA LYS A 23 -10.27 16.09 5.24
C LYS A 23 -11.00 14.90 4.62
N TYR A 24 -12.18 15.17 4.08
CA TYR A 24 -13.00 14.16 3.39
C TYR A 24 -12.33 13.60 2.12
N GLU A 25 -11.47 14.38 1.46
CA GLU A 25 -10.72 13.92 0.28
C GLU A 25 -9.70 12.82 0.61
N GLU A 26 -9.40 12.58 1.89
CA GLU A 26 -8.52 11.50 2.32
C GLU A 26 -9.19 10.12 2.29
N PHE A 27 -10.48 10.01 1.99
CA PHE A 27 -11.16 8.74 1.73
C PHE A 27 -10.80 8.12 0.36
N ASP A 28 -9.55 8.24 -0.07
CA ASP A 28 -9.05 7.54 -1.25
C ASP A 28 -8.91 6.03 -0.97
N GLN A 29 -9.52 5.22 -1.84
CA GLN A 29 -9.41 3.76 -1.87
C GLN A 29 -7.97 3.24 -1.87
N ASN A 30 -7.04 3.99 -2.45
CA ASN A 30 -5.69 3.52 -2.73
C ASN A 30 -4.61 4.09 -1.80
N ALA A 31 -4.67 5.36 -1.41
CA ALA A 31 -3.53 6.03 -0.79
C ALA A 31 -3.61 6.22 0.72
N SER A 32 -4.80 6.16 1.33
CA SER A 32 -5.02 6.62 2.70
C SER A 32 -5.54 5.49 3.58
N ALA A 33 -4.66 4.89 4.39
CA ALA A 33 -5.14 4.03 5.47
C ALA A 33 -5.80 4.95 6.51
N VAL A 34 -7.09 5.22 6.33
CA VAL A 34 -7.88 6.14 7.16
C VAL A 34 -7.87 5.73 8.64
N VAL A 35 -7.65 4.45 8.90
CA VAL A 35 -7.55 3.86 10.24
C VAL A 35 -6.11 3.77 10.76
N GLU A 36 -5.95 4.02 12.05
CA GLU A 36 -4.76 3.76 12.83
C GLU A 36 -5.15 3.06 14.13
N TYR A 37 -4.49 1.94 14.43
CA TYR A 37 -4.72 1.17 15.65
C TYR A 37 -3.54 1.36 16.61
N PRO A 38 -3.74 1.19 17.93
CA PRO A 38 -2.67 1.36 18.92
C PRO A 38 -1.41 0.53 18.65
N THR A 39 -1.58 -0.67 18.08
CA THR A 39 -0.49 -1.61 17.75
C THR A 39 -0.13 -1.62 16.26
N LEU A 40 -0.85 -0.89 15.42
CA LEU A 40 -0.70 -0.93 13.97
C LEU A 40 -0.94 0.46 13.35
N SER A 41 0.17 1.13 13.05
CA SER A 41 0.14 2.48 12.46
C SER A 41 -0.39 2.48 11.03
N ARG A 42 -0.97 3.60 10.63
CA ARG A 42 -1.40 3.90 9.24
C ARG A 42 -0.32 3.58 8.20
N ASN A 43 0.94 3.90 8.50
CA ASN A 43 2.07 3.64 7.61
C ASN A 43 2.37 2.15 7.43
N GLN A 44 2.22 1.35 8.48
CA GLN A 44 2.38 -0.10 8.40
C GLN A 44 1.27 -0.74 7.56
N ILE A 45 0.03 -0.26 7.71
CA ILE A 45 -1.11 -0.71 6.91
C ILE A 45 -0.89 -0.40 5.43
N LYS A 46 -0.55 0.86 5.09
CA LYS A 46 -0.21 1.26 3.71
C LYS A 46 0.91 0.40 3.13
N ALA A 47 1.97 0.18 3.90
CA ALA A 47 3.11 -0.63 3.45
C ALA A 47 2.75 -2.13 3.27
N ALA A 48 1.85 -2.66 4.10
CA ALA A 48 1.36 -4.03 3.96
C ALA A 48 0.46 -4.18 2.73
N ALA A 49 -0.51 -3.27 2.54
CA ALA A 49 -1.38 -3.24 1.36
C ALA A 49 -0.56 -3.14 0.07
N ARG A 50 0.40 -2.20 0.01
CA ARG A 50 1.30 -2.06 -1.14
C ARG A 50 2.08 -3.33 -1.45
N ARG A 51 2.63 -3.99 -0.41
CA ARG A 51 3.34 -5.27 -0.57
C ARG A 51 2.42 -6.37 -1.09
N ALA A 52 1.18 -6.44 -0.60
CA ALA A 52 0.18 -7.40 -1.06
C ALA A 52 -0.18 -7.18 -2.53
N THR A 53 -0.39 -5.92 -2.96
CA THR A 53 -0.65 -5.55 -4.36
C THR A 53 0.50 -6.00 -5.27
N ILE A 54 1.74 -5.66 -4.92
CA ILE A 54 2.91 -6.06 -5.71
C ILE A 54 3.00 -7.59 -5.78
N LYS A 55 2.84 -8.29 -4.66
CA LYS A 55 2.87 -9.77 -4.61
C LYS A 55 1.75 -10.39 -5.43
N PHE A 56 0.59 -9.74 -5.54
CA PHE A 56 -0.56 -10.22 -6.32
C PHE A 56 -0.32 -10.11 -7.82
N TYR A 57 0.15 -8.95 -8.29
CA TYR A 57 0.38 -8.72 -9.72
C TYR A 57 1.67 -9.38 -10.23
N LEU A 58 2.72 -9.48 -9.40
CA LEU A 58 3.99 -10.10 -9.76
C LEU A 58 4.07 -11.60 -9.43
N ARG A 59 2.94 -12.32 -9.40
CA ARG A 59 2.95 -13.77 -9.16
C ARG A 59 3.67 -14.47 -10.32
N PRO A 60 4.62 -15.40 -10.05
CA PRO A 60 5.38 -16.07 -11.11
C PRO A 60 4.49 -16.71 -12.18
N LYS A 61 3.37 -17.33 -11.79
CA LYS A 61 2.38 -17.90 -12.71
C LYS A 61 1.77 -16.86 -13.65
N GLN A 62 1.45 -15.67 -13.16
CA GLN A 62 0.88 -14.59 -13.97
C GLN A 62 1.92 -14.00 -14.92
N ILE A 63 3.16 -13.82 -14.44
CA ILE A 63 4.28 -13.35 -15.27
C ILE A 63 4.56 -14.35 -16.40
N ILE A 64 4.66 -15.66 -16.09
CA ILE A 64 4.90 -16.70 -17.10
C ILE A 64 3.75 -16.74 -18.11
N ARG A 65 2.50 -16.62 -17.67
CA ARG A 65 1.35 -16.57 -18.57
C ARG A 65 1.45 -15.37 -19.52
N LEU A 66 1.72 -14.18 -18.98
CA LEU A 66 1.88 -12.96 -19.77
C LEU A 66 3.03 -13.10 -20.79
N LEU A 67 4.17 -13.67 -20.38
CA LEU A 67 5.31 -13.92 -21.27
C LEU A 67 5.01 -14.97 -22.35
N LYS A 68 4.18 -15.98 -22.07
CA LYS A 68 3.78 -16.99 -23.06
C LYS A 68 2.79 -16.47 -24.09
N GLU A 69 1.89 -15.59 -23.67
CA GLU A 69 0.89 -14.98 -24.57
C GLU A 69 1.50 -13.89 -25.46
N MET A 70 2.68 -13.35 -25.08
CA MET A 70 3.28 -12.19 -25.76
C MET A 70 4.50 -12.57 -26.62
N LYS A 71 4.53 -12.02 -27.84
CA LYS A 71 5.59 -12.26 -28.84
C LYS A 71 6.63 -11.13 -28.92
N ASP A 72 6.45 -10.03 -28.19
CA ASP A 72 7.28 -8.83 -28.26
C ASP A 72 8.11 -8.60 -27.00
N ILE A 73 9.41 -8.38 -27.20
CA ILE A 73 10.43 -8.05 -26.20
C ILE A 73 10.17 -6.69 -25.51
N SER A 74 9.40 -5.80 -26.13
CA SER A 74 9.00 -4.51 -25.56
C SER A 74 8.23 -4.68 -24.25
N VAL A 75 7.42 -5.75 -24.12
CA VAL A 75 6.65 -6.05 -22.91
C VAL A 75 7.56 -6.52 -21.78
N LEU A 76 8.58 -7.31 -22.09
CA LEU A 76 9.56 -7.74 -21.10
C LEU A 76 10.25 -6.51 -20.47
N LYS A 77 10.58 -5.50 -21.28
CA LYS A 77 11.11 -4.21 -20.79
C LYS A 77 10.09 -3.49 -19.91
N ALA A 78 8.82 -3.44 -20.31
CA ALA A 78 7.76 -2.82 -19.51
C ALA A 78 7.58 -3.50 -18.14
N ILE A 79 7.57 -4.83 -18.07
CA ILE A 79 7.51 -5.59 -16.82
C ILE A 79 8.74 -5.27 -15.96
N LEU A 80 9.93 -5.24 -16.54
CA LEU A 80 11.16 -4.90 -15.81
C LEU A 80 11.11 -3.47 -15.23
N LEU A 81 10.57 -2.51 -15.99
CA LEU A 81 10.38 -1.13 -15.55
C LEU A 81 9.39 -1.03 -14.40
N ILE A 82 8.27 -1.76 -14.47
CA ILE A 82 7.27 -1.83 -13.40
C ILE A 82 7.89 -2.43 -12.14
N ILE A 83 8.61 -3.55 -12.26
CA ILE A 83 9.30 -4.19 -11.14
C ILE A 83 10.30 -3.21 -10.51
N ARG A 84 11.16 -2.57 -11.32
CA ARG A 84 12.13 -1.59 -10.85
C ARG A 84 11.46 -0.44 -10.10
N ASP A 85 10.40 0.13 -10.65
CA ASP A 85 9.70 1.27 -10.03
C ASP A 85 9.02 0.86 -8.72
N GLN A 86 8.40 -0.32 -8.67
CA GLN A 86 7.84 -0.86 -7.45
C GLN A 86 8.90 -1.11 -6.37
N TYR A 87 10.08 -1.65 -6.72
CA TYR A 87 11.20 -1.82 -5.78
C TYR A 87 11.79 -0.48 -5.32
N ARG A 88 11.88 0.53 -6.20
CA ARG A 88 12.30 1.89 -5.85
C ARG A 88 11.34 2.54 -4.86
N LEU A 89 10.03 2.36 -5.06
CA LEU A 89 9.02 2.91 -4.17
C LEU A 89 8.99 2.18 -2.82
N LEU A 90 9.22 0.87 -2.80
CA LEU A 90 9.40 0.10 -1.55
C LEU A 90 10.70 0.49 -0.80
N SER A 91 11.78 0.81 -1.51
CA SER A 91 13.06 1.19 -0.89
C SER A 91 13.04 2.61 -0.31
N LYS A 92 12.33 3.57 -0.95
CA LYS A 92 12.02 4.87 -0.34
C LYS A 92 11.21 4.72 0.95
N GLY A 93 10.26 3.79 0.99
CA GLY A 93 9.48 3.49 2.20
C GLY A 93 10.30 2.96 3.38
N LYS A 94 11.40 2.20 3.13
CA LYS A 94 12.32 1.76 4.20
C LYS A 94 13.14 2.91 4.81
N ARG A 95 13.44 3.95 4.03
CA ARG A 95 14.21 5.13 4.48
C ARG A 95 13.38 5.98 5.44
N MET A 96 12.13 6.29 5.07
CA MET A 96 11.13 6.96 5.94
C MET A 96 10.90 6.24 7.28
N ARG A 97 10.90 4.90 7.30
CA ARG A 97 10.78 4.11 8.55
C ARG A 97 11.96 4.32 9.50
N LYS A 98 13.19 4.36 8.99
CA LYS A 98 14.39 4.60 9.83
C LYS A 98 14.34 6.00 10.47
N ASP A 99 13.91 7.00 9.71
CA ASP A 99 13.86 8.39 10.17
C ASP A 99 12.74 8.62 11.21
N ALA A 100 11.58 7.96 11.05
CA ALA A 100 10.48 8.03 12.04
C ALA A 100 10.81 7.31 13.35
N THR A 101 11.48 6.16 13.27
CA THR A 101 11.91 5.41 14.48
C THR A 101 12.99 6.18 15.25
N LYS A 102 13.88 6.90 14.54
CA LYS A 102 14.92 7.75 15.14
C LYS A 102 14.33 8.99 15.84
N LYS A 103 13.22 9.55 15.34
CA LYS A 103 12.52 10.69 15.97
C LYS A 103 11.70 10.31 17.21
N MET A 104 11.35 9.04 17.42
CA MET A 104 10.64 8.59 18.62
C MET A 104 11.57 8.24 19.80
N HIS A 105 12.89 8.28 19.60
CA HIS A 105 13.90 8.00 20.63
C HIS A 105 14.81 9.21 20.89
N GLN A 106 14.46 10.38 20.34
CA GLN A 106 14.94 11.70 20.75
C GLN A 106 13.79 12.43 21.44
#